data_AF-A0A4E0PVA4-F1
#
_entry.id   AF-A0A4E0PVA4-F1
#
_cell.length_a   1.000
_cell.length_b   1.000
_cell.length_c   1.000
_cell.angle_alpha   90.00
_cell.angle_beta   90.00
_cell.angle_gamma   90.00
#
_symmetry.space_group_name_H-M   'P 1'
#
loop_
_entity.id
_entity.type
_entity.pdbx_description
1 polymer ?
#
loop_
_entity_poly.entity_id
_entity_poly.type
_entity_poly.pdbx_seq_one_letter_code
_entity_poly.pdbx_strand_id
1 'polypeptide(L)'
;MRLLELITGIIRSFPHVLLNRSGGMIGILFQLYLVVWILWAAFISSGKAYEISAIAGLQTYLHIFTYPGVPSFVLPAAISILVPYIPVYLLWIYDLTAGAKKRRHKEIQAYESVKIDFNLPPRMELGMGSSVSFQISNPARYEIENIWIRTIFPECVRCDSPQVSLGLLKPGTSKSVSIAFVPLCAGKADMGLVEFYFEMKGKEFRKEPFSLGTHEVSCSYLDISTEVPDTLKFGHATPFYITLKNNSQMALTGLNVKCFFSKGIGFDSSGFMLANIGPGSVRSLSFNVVPTTLHEASIGYFNIRFHANGNECYVGPVDLGKHKIRVPELDVKLNVPDNFYKEVPATIGITVENHSDIPLSNLRFTNCFSSQIECDSPVVSIPDISPGASRYVSLSIRPRTGGNIDLGNLNISFDVNGITCHKEPIAMGIHKIL
;
A
#
# COMPACT_ATOMS: atom_id res chain seq x y z
N MET A 1 40.72 -29.94 -13.11
CA MET A 1 40.89 -29.24 -14.39
C MET A 1 41.45 -30.24 -15.38
N ARG A 2 40.74 -30.53 -16.47
CA ARG A 2 41.19 -31.54 -17.45
C ARG A 2 42.39 -30.96 -18.23
N LEU A 3 43.39 -31.78 -18.58
CA LEU A 3 44.60 -31.33 -19.32
C LEU A 3 44.25 -30.52 -20.58
N LEU A 4 43.16 -30.88 -21.24
CA LEU A 4 42.62 -30.19 -22.41
C LEU A 4 42.15 -28.75 -22.09
N GLU A 5 41.55 -28.52 -20.92
CA GLU A 5 41.14 -27.17 -20.47
C GLU A 5 42.34 -26.28 -20.19
N LEU A 6 43.45 -26.86 -19.72
CA LEU A 6 44.71 -26.15 -19.50
C LEU A 6 45.29 -25.66 -20.83
N ILE A 7 45.40 -26.55 -21.82
CA ILE A 7 45.93 -26.21 -23.16
C ILE A 7 45.04 -25.17 -23.86
N THR A 8 43.71 -25.33 -23.74
CA THR A 8 42.77 -24.36 -24.32
C THR A 8 42.86 -22.99 -23.61
N GLY A 9 43.08 -22.98 -22.30
CA GLY A 9 43.36 -21.77 -21.53
C GLY A 9 44.68 -21.09 -21.93
N ILE A 10 45.73 -21.88 -22.19
CA ILE A 10 47.03 -21.42 -22.70
C ILE A 10 46.88 -20.71 -24.05
N ILE A 11 46.19 -21.34 -25.00
CA ILE A 11 46.03 -20.79 -26.35
C ILE A 11 45.18 -19.51 -26.33
N ARG A 12 44.17 -19.42 -25.45
CA ARG A 12 43.31 -18.23 -25.32
C ARG A 12 43.94 -17.08 -24.54
N SER A 13 44.84 -17.34 -23.59
CA SER A 13 45.46 -16.29 -22.78
C SER A 13 46.51 -15.52 -23.59
N PHE A 14 47.28 -16.20 -24.44
CA PHE A 14 48.41 -15.61 -25.18
C PHE A 14 48.05 -14.36 -26.02
N PRO A 15 47.01 -14.37 -26.88
CA PRO A 15 46.64 -13.20 -27.68
C PRO A 15 46.07 -12.08 -26.82
N HIS A 16 45.33 -12.44 -25.76
CA HIS A 16 44.62 -11.49 -24.91
C HIS A 16 45.58 -10.63 -24.09
N VAL A 17 46.73 -11.19 -23.71
CA VAL A 17 47.77 -10.47 -22.97
C VAL A 17 48.74 -9.73 -23.90
N LEU A 18 49.07 -10.29 -25.08
CA LEU A 18 49.90 -9.61 -26.08
C LEU A 18 49.28 -8.31 -26.62
N LEU A 19 47.95 -8.27 -26.76
CA LEU A 19 47.22 -7.07 -27.20
C LEU A 19 47.13 -5.95 -26.15
N ASN A 20 47.75 -6.13 -24.97
CA ASN A 20 47.84 -5.15 -23.88
C ASN A 20 46.51 -4.48 -23.50
N ARG A 21 45.39 -5.21 -23.62
CA ARG A 21 44.05 -4.70 -23.27
C ARG A 21 43.89 -4.45 -21.76
N SER A 22 44.81 -4.94 -20.92
CA SER A 22 44.80 -4.75 -19.48
C SER A 22 45.24 -3.35 -19.04
N GLY A 23 46.12 -2.68 -19.81
CA GLY A 23 46.58 -1.31 -19.55
C GLY A 23 47.37 -1.11 -18.23
N GLY A 24 48.36 -0.21 -18.26
CA GLY A 24 49.13 0.19 -17.07
C GLY A 24 50.38 -0.67 -16.78
N MET A 25 50.95 -0.52 -15.57
CA MET A 25 52.23 -1.15 -15.17
C MET A 25 52.26 -2.69 -15.30
N ILE A 26 51.11 -3.35 -15.18
CA ILE A 26 51.02 -4.81 -15.30
C ILE A 26 51.30 -5.26 -16.75
N GLY A 27 50.89 -4.47 -17.74
CA GLY A 27 51.21 -4.76 -19.15
C GLY A 27 52.72 -4.67 -19.43
N ILE A 28 53.41 -3.71 -18.81
CA ILE A 28 54.87 -3.53 -18.94
C ILE A 28 55.61 -4.70 -18.28
N LEU A 29 55.21 -5.09 -17.07
CA LEU A 29 55.77 -6.26 -16.39
C LEU A 29 55.58 -7.55 -17.21
N PHE A 30 54.45 -7.68 -17.89
CA PHE A 30 54.20 -8.83 -18.76
C PHE A 30 55.06 -8.81 -20.03
N GLN A 31 55.25 -7.64 -20.66
CA GLN A 31 56.13 -7.52 -21.82
C GLN A 31 57.59 -7.85 -21.45
N LEU A 32 58.08 -7.35 -20.31
CA LEU A 32 59.38 -7.73 -19.76
C LEU A 32 59.47 -9.23 -19.48
N TYR A 33 58.42 -9.81 -18.91
CA TYR A 33 58.33 -11.24 -18.66
C TYR A 33 58.42 -12.06 -19.95
N LEU A 34 57.71 -11.64 -21.01
CA LEU A 34 57.72 -12.29 -22.31
C LEU A 34 59.08 -12.17 -23.00
N VAL A 35 59.79 -11.04 -22.85
CA VAL A 35 61.17 -10.88 -23.31
C VAL A 35 62.11 -11.83 -22.57
N VAL A 36 62.01 -11.91 -21.23
CA VAL A 36 62.77 -12.88 -20.43
C VAL A 36 62.46 -14.30 -20.88
N TRP A 37 61.21 -14.61 -21.21
CA TRP A 37 60.81 -15.92 -21.72
C TRP A 37 61.40 -16.24 -23.08
N ILE A 38 61.37 -15.29 -24.03
CA ILE A 38 62.00 -15.45 -25.36
C ILE A 38 63.51 -15.65 -25.20
N LEU A 39 64.16 -14.87 -24.33
CA LEU A 39 65.59 -15.03 -24.04
C LEU A 39 65.89 -16.39 -23.41
N TRP A 40 65.02 -16.87 -22.52
CA TRP A 40 65.18 -18.16 -21.85
C TRP A 40 64.92 -19.35 -22.80
N ALA A 41 63.91 -19.24 -23.67
CA ALA A 41 63.64 -20.22 -24.72
C ALA A 41 64.76 -20.25 -25.76
N ALA A 42 65.28 -19.08 -26.17
CA ALA A 42 66.43 -18.96 -27.05
C ALA A 42 67.67 -19.61 -26.41
N PHE A 43 67.91 -19.35 -25.12
CA PHE A 43 68.98 -19.97 -24.34
C PHE A 43 68.87 -21.50 -24.34
N ILE A 44 67.69 -22.06 -24.09
CA ILE A 44 67.46 -23.51 -24.12
C ILE A 44 67.66 -24.09 -25.53
N SER A 45 67.12 -23.43 -26.56
CA SER A 45 67.23 -23.87 -27.96
C SER A 45 68.67 -23.85 -28.49
N SER A 46 69.52 -22.99 -27.93
CA SER A 46 70.95 -22.91 -28.29
C SER A 46 71.79 -24.09 -27.77
N GLY A 47 71.17 -25.07 -27.08
CA GLY A 47 71.83 -26.28 -26.60
C GLY A 47 72.69 -26.10 -25.34
N LYS A 48 72.93 -24.86 -24.90
CA LYS A 48 73.73 -24.55 -23.70
C LYS A 48 73.04 -24.93 -22.38
N ALA A 49 71.77 -25.31 -22.40
CA ALA A 49 71.07 -25.78 -21.21
C ALA A 49 71.64 -27.09 -20.64
N TYR A 50 72.26 -27.93 -21.49
CA TYR A 50 72.89 -29.17 -21.04
C TYR A 50 74.08 -28.91 -20.10
N GLU A 51 74.85 -27.83 -20.33
CA GLU A 51 76.00 -27.47 -19.50
C GLU A 51 75.59 -26.95 -18.11
N ILE A 52 74.46 -26.24 -18.00
CA ILE A 52 73.98 -25.74 -16.70
C ILE A 52 73.45 -26.88 -15.81
N SER A 53 72.88 -27.93 -16.41
CA SER A 53 72.41 -29.11 -15.66
C SER A 53 73.54 -29.84 -14.92
N ALA A 54 74.77 -29.74 -15.43
CA ALA A 54 75.97 -30.27 -14.78
C ALA A 54 76.45 -29.38 -13.61
N ILE A 55 76.18 -28.08 -13.65
CA ILE A 55 76.65 -27.12 -12.63
C ILE A 55 75.69 -27.06 -11.42
N ALA A 56 74.39 -27.29 -11.62
CA ALA A 56 73.39 -27.14 -10.56
C ALA A 56 73.14 -28.40 -9.69
N GLY A 57 73.92 -29.48 -9.87
CA GLY A 57 73.76 -30.73 -9.10
C GLY A 57 72.42 -31.46 -9.29
N LEU A 58 71.63 -31.07 -10.31
CA LEU A 58 70.30 -31.61 -10.56
C LEU A 58 70.30 -33.01 -11.20
N GLN A 59 71.44 -33.47 -11.71
CA GLN A 59 71.57 -34.82 -12.29
C GLN A 59 71.24 -35.93 -11.26
N THR A 60 71.57 -35.72 -9.99
CA THR A 60 71.36 -36.73 -8.93
C THR A 60 69.88 -36.93 -8.61
N TYR A 61 69.05 -35.90 -8.78
CA TYR A 61 67.60 -35.98 -8.55
C TYR A 61 66.82 -36.50 -9.76
N LEU A 62 67.32 -36.28 -10.98
CA LEU A 62 66.68 -36.74 -12.22
C LEU A 62 66.69 -38.26 -12.38
N HIS A 63 67.70 -38.95 -11.83
CA HIS A 63 67.78 -40.41 -11.87
C HIS A 63 66.68 -41.14 -11.07
N ILE A 64 66.05 -40.47 -10.10
CA ILE A 64 65.02 -41.08 -9.25
C ILE A 64 63.64 -41.10 -9.96
N PHE A 65 63.46 -40.28 -11.01
CA PHE A 65 62.17 -40.12 -11.69
C PHE A 65 62.13 -40.66 -13.13
N THR A 66 63.19 -41.32 -13.61
CA THR A 66 63.20 -41.94 -14.94
C THR A 66 62.36 -43.21 -14.96
N TYR A 67 61.11 -43.10 -15.35
CA TYR A 67 60.32 -44.25 -15.78
C TYR A 67 60.95 -44.86 -17.04
N PRO A 68 61.13 -46.19 -17.10
CA PRO A 68 61.67 -46.85 -18.28
C PRO A 68 60.76 -46.58 -19.48
N GLY A 69 61.34 -46.04 -20.56
CA GLY A 69 60.64 -45.72 -21.80
C GLY A 69 60.30 -44.24 -22.02
N VAL A 70 60.49 -43.36 -21.04
CA VAL A 70 60.33 -41.91 -21.23
C VAL A 70 61.70 -41.27 -21.45
N PRO A 71 61.93 -40.54 -22.55
CA PRO A 71 63.20 -39.86 -22.78
C PRO A 71 63.53 -38.88 -21.66
N SER A 72 64.77 -38.89 -21.18
CA SER A 72 65.24 -38.09 -20.04
C SER A 72 65.09 -36.57 -20.21
N PHE A 73 64.91 -36.09 -21.45
CA PHE A 73 64.68 -34.67 -21.75
C PHE A 73 63.22 -34.22 -21.55
N VAL A 74 62.25 -35.14 -21.43
CA VAL A 74 60.82 -34.79 -21.38
C VAL A 74 60.48 -34.04 -20.08
N LEU A 75 61.03 -34.48 -18.94
CA LEU A 75 60.76 -33.85 -17.64
C LEU A 75 61.37 -32.43 -17.52
N PRO A 76 62.65 -32.20 -17.87
CA PRO A 76 63.21 -30.86 -17.94
C PRO A 76 62.49 -29.94 -18.92
N ALA A 77 62.08 -30.46 -20.09
CA ALA A 77 61.28 -29.71 -21.05
C ALA A 77 59.91 -29.33 -20.48
N ALA A 78 59.22 -30.25 -19.81
CA ALA A 78 57.93 -29.98 -19.17
C ALA A 78 58.06 -28.94 -18.05
N ILE A 79 59.09 -29.04 -17.20
CA ILE A 79 59.36 -28.06 -16.14
C ILE A 79 59.68 -26.69 -16.76
N SER A 80 60.49 -26.66 -17.82
CA SER A 80 60.85 -25.45 -18.54
C SER A 80 59.65 -24.80 -19.24
N ILE A 81 58.63 -25.56 -19.60
CA ILE A 81 57.40 -24.99 -20.16
C ILE A 81 56.45 -24.54 -19.03
N LEU A 82 56.27 -25.36 -17.99
CA LEU A 82 55.27 -25.14 -16.94
C LEU A 82 55.66 -24.04 -15.95
N VAL A 83 56.91 -24.03 -15.45
CA VAL A 83 57.37 -23.06 -14.45
C VAL A 83 57.17 -21.61 -14.92
N PRO A 84 57.57 -21.23 -16.14
CA PRO A 84 57.30 -19.88 -16.62
C PRO A 84 55.84 -19.64 -16.99
N TYR A 85 55.07 -20.69 -17.31
CA TYR A 85 53.67 -20.50 -17.61
C TYR A 85 52.82 -20.15 -16.36
N ILE A 86 53.23 -20.61 -15.16
CA ILE A 86 52.49 -20.36 -13.90
C ILE A 86 52.28 -18.87 -13.63
N PRO A 87 53.30 -17.97 -13.67
CA PRO A 87 53.10 -16.53 -13.52
C PRO A 87 52.14 -15.92 -14.54
N VAL A 88 52.23 -16.31 -15.82
CA VAL A 88 51.34 -15.83 -16.90
C VAL A 88 49.90 -16.22 -16.62
N TYR A 89 49.68 -17.47 -16.22
CA TYR A 89 48.37 -17.99 -15.88
C TYR A 89 47.77 -17.32 -14.65
N LEU A 90 48.58 -17.09 -13.60
CA LEU A 90 48.14 -16.37 -12.40
C LEU A 90 47.80 -14.91 -12.69
N LEU A 91 48.58 -14.23 -13.54
CA LEU A 91 48.27 -12.87 -14.01
C LEU A 91 46.99 -12.82 -14.84
N TRP A 92 46.77 -13.81 -15.70
CA TRP A 92 45.55 -13.93 -16.48
C TRP A 92 44.32 -14.16 -15.60
N ILE A 93 44.41 -15.07 -14.61
CA ILE A 93 43.37 -15.27 -13.60
C ILE A 93 43.14 -13.98 -12.80
N TYR A 94 44.20 -13.28 -12.42
CA TYR A 94 44.10 -12.02 -11.69
C TYR A 94 43.37 -10.95 -12.51
N ASP A 95 43.68 -10.77 -13.79
CA ASP A 95 42.96 -9.80 -14.63
C ASP A 95 41.49 -10.21 -14.85
N LEU A 96 41.23 -11.51 -15.04
CA LEU A 96 39.88 -12.05 -15.15
C LEU A 96 39.05 -11.86 -13.88
N THR A 97 39.66 -11.94 -12.70
CA THR A 97 38.93 -11.92 -11.42
C THR A 97 39.02 -10.57 -10.72
N ALA A 98 40.22 -10.11 -10.38
CA ALA A 98 40.46 -8.85 -9.67
C ALA A 98 40.43 -7.63 -10.61
N GLY A 99 40.99 -7.76 -11.82
CA GLY A 99 40.96 -6.70 -12.84
C GLY A 99 39.53 -6.40 -13.30
N ALA A 100 38.74 -7.44 -13.55
CA ALA A 100 37.32 -7.31 -13.86
C ALA A 100 36.51 -6.72 -12.69
N LYS A 101 36.76 -7.16 -11.44
CA LYS A 101 36.13 -6.57 -10.24
C LYS A 101 36.48 -5.09 -10.10
N LYS A 102 37.74 -4.70 -10.31
CA LYS A 102 38.18 -3.29 -10.23
C LYS A 102 37.57 -2.43 -11.32
N ARG A 103 37.45 -2.95 -12.55
CA ARG A 103 36.75 -2.28 -13.66
C ARG A 103 35.25 -2.12 -13.36
N ARG A 104 34.58 -3.17 -12.88
CA ARG A 104 33.19 -3.11 -12.42
C ARG A 104 33.02 -2.10 -11.28
N HIS A 105 33.93 -2.07 -10.31
CA HIS A 105 33.84 -1.11 -9.20
C HIS A 105 33.98 0.34 -9.68
N LYS A 106 34.88 0.63 -10.62
CA LYS A 106 34.97 1.97 -11.24
C LYS A 106 33.74 2.33 -12.07
N GLU A 107 33.17 1.36 -12.79
CA GLU A 107 31.93 1.56 -13.54
C GLU A 107 30.75 1.82 -12.61
N ILE A 108 30.63 1.07 -11.51
CA ILE A 108 29.62 1.27 -10.46
C ILE A 108 29.81 2.63 -9.78
N GLN A 109 31.04 3.03 -9.44
CA GLN A 109 31.31 4.35 -8.88
C GLN A 109 30.90 5.49 -9.82
N ALA A 110 31.16 5.36 -11.12
CA ALA A 110 30.74 6.36 -12.10
C ALA A 110 29.21 6.40 -12.23
N TYR A 111 28.54 5.25 -12.20
CA TYR A 111 27.08 5.14 -12.17
C TYR A 111 26.47 5.77 -10.90
N GLU A 112 27.04 5.50 -9.72
CA GLU A 112 26.59 6.06 -8.44
C GLU A 112 26.79 7.57 -8.40
N SER A 113 27.84 8.08 -9.05
CA SER A 113 28.18 9.51 -9.02
C SER A 113 27.13 10.41 -9.68
N VAL A 114 26.35 9.93 -10.66
CA VAL A 114 25.33 10.73 -11.33
C VAL A 114 24.25 11.13 -10.32
N LYS A 115 24.15 12.41 -9.96
CA LYS A 115 23.18 12.87 -8.96
C LYS A 115 21.92 13.33 -9.65
N ILE A 116 20.76 12.89 -9.15
CA ILE A 116 19.46 13.33 -9.62
C ILE A 116 18.77 13.95 -8.42
N ASP A 117 18.59 15.27 -8.49
CA ASP A 117 17.76 16.00 -7.55
C ASP A 117 16.43 16.30 -8.24
N PHE A 118 15.33 16.25 -7.51
CA PHE A 118 14.03 16.64 -8.02
C PHE A 118 13.36 17.63 -7.08
N ASN A 119 12.55 18.51 -7.65
CA ASN A 119 11.77 19.49 -6.91
C ASN A 119 10.32 19.44 -7.40
N LEU A 120 9.41 19.24 -6.46
CA LEU A 120 7.98 19.31 -6.69
C LEU A 120 7.45 20.64 -6.12
N PRO A 121 6.43 21.23 -6.76
CA PRO A 121 5.82 22.44 -6.22
C PRO A 121 5.25 22.14 -4.82
N PRO A 122 5.42 23.05 -3.85
CA PRO A 122 5.00 22.82 -2.46
C PRO A 122 3.48 22.76 -2.29
N ARG A 123 2.72 23.24 -3.28
CA ARG A 123 1.26 23.19 -3.33
C ARG A 123 0.84 22.77 -4.73
N MET A 124 0.01 21.74 -4.81
CA MET A 124 -0.58 21.26 -6.05
C MET A 124 -2.08 21.41 -5.97
N GLU A 125 -2.67 22.02 -7.00
CA GLU A 125 -4.12 22.19 -7.08
C GLU A 125 -4.71 21.15 -8.02
N LEU A 126 -5.81 20.54 -7.59
CA LEU A 126 -6.57 19.55 -8.35
C LEU A 126 -6.97 20.08 -9.73
N GLY A 127 -6.75 19.31 -10.79
CA GLY A 127 -7.15 19.67 -12.16
C GLY A 127 -6.31 20.79 -12.81
N MET A 128 -5.30 21.32 -12.11
CA MET A 128 -4.41 22.37 -12.61
C MET A 128 -3.06 21.78 -13.03
N GLY A 129 -2.48 22.32 -14.10
CA GLY A 129 -1.14 21.93 -14.55
C GLY A 129 -0.08 22.24 -13.48
N SER A 130 0.71 21.23 -13.16
CA SER A 130 1.89 21.30 -12.31
C SER A 130 3.09 20.71 -13.05
N SER A 131 4.29 20.87 -12.52
CA SER A 131 5.48 20.27 -13.14
C SER A 131 6.49 19.83 -12.10
N VAL A 132 7.06 18.65 -12.28
CA VAL A 132 8.22 18.18 -11.50
C VAL A 132 9.49 18.59 -12.23
N SER A 133 10.40 19.27 -11.52
CA SER A 133 11.68 19.68 -12.08
C SER A 133 12.76 18.72 -11.63
N PHE A 134 13.48 18.12 -12.58
CA PHE A 134 14.64 17.26 -12.33
C PHE A 134 15.91 18.04 -12.66
N GLN A 135 16.89 18.01 -11.76
CA GLN A 135 18.24 18.49 -12.00
C GLN A 135 19.20 17.29 -11.97
N ILE A 136 19.75 16.99 -13.14
CA ILE A 136 20.72 15.91 -13.30
C ILE A 136 22.12 16.53 -13.32
N SER A 137 22.98 16.06 -12.44
CA SER A 137 24.37 16.50 -12.36
C SER A 137 25.30 15.34 -12.72
N ASN A 138 26.26 15.61 -13.60
CA ASN A 138 27.30 14.67 -13.98
C ASN A 138 28.64 15.04 -13.33
N PRO A 139 28.95 14.56 -12.11
CA PRO A 139 30.27 14.76 -11.50
C PRO A 139 31.33 13.78 -12.03
N ALA A 140 30.97 12.84 -12.90
CA ALA A 140 31.91 11.90 -13.47
C ALA A 140 32.86 12.60 -14.45
N ARG A 141 34.01 11.96 -14.73
CA ARG A 141 35.00 12.43 -15.72
C ARG A 141 34.62 12.10 -17.17
N TYR A 142 33.51 11.40 -17.37
CA TYR A 142 33.06 10.93 -18.67
C TYR A 142 31.76 11.60 -19.05
N GLU A 143 31.58 11.79 -20.35
CA GLU A 143 30.33 12.27 -20.91
C GLU A 143 29.23 11.22 -20.73
N ILE A 144 28.02 11.70 -20.48
CA ILE A 144 26.82 10.89 -20.42
C ILE A 144 25.97 11.23 -21.64
N GLU A 145 25.53 10.20 -22.34
CA GLU A 145 24.75 10.31 -23.57
C GLU A 145 23.39 9.64 -23.36
N ASN A 146 22.46 9.89 -24.29
CA ASN A 146 21.15 9.24 -24.33
C ASN A 146 20.45 9.23 -22.96
N ILE A 147 20.39 10.38 -22.30
CA ILE A 147 19.74 10.48 -20.99
C ILE A 147 18.23 10.53 -21.18
N TRP A 148 17.51 9.61 -20.54
CA TRP A 148 16.06 9.56 -20.52
C TRP A 148 15.54 9.48 -19.10
N ILE A 149 14.57 10.34 -18.80
CA ILE A 149 13.74 10.24 -17.60
C ILE A 149 12.38 9.74 -18.03
N ARG A 150 11.86 8.73 -17.34
CA ARG A 150 10.48 8.29 -17.46
C ARG A 150 9.79 8.36 -16.11
N THR A 151 8.70 9.08 -16.05
CA THR A 151 7.81 9.12 -14.89
C THR A 151 6.70 8.09 -15.07
N ILE A 152 6.39 7.37 -14.00
CA ILE A 152 5.27 6.43 -13.92
C ILE A 152 4.31 6.99 -12.88
N PHE A 153 3.36 7.79 -13.36
CA PHE A 153 2.31 8.38 -12.56
C PHE A 153 1.17 7.37 -12.34
N PRO A 154 0.52 7.38 -11.16
CA PRO A 154 -0.68 6.58 -10.94
C PRO A 154 -1.89 7.16 -11.70
N GLU A 155 -3.00 6.41 -11.75
CA GLU A 155 -4.24 6.84 -12.42
C GLU A 155 -4.78 8.20 -11.93
N CYS A 156 -4.46 8.58 -10.69
CA CYS A 156 -4.81 9.87 -10.10
C CYS A 156 -3.99 11.06 -10.63
N VAL A 157 -3.07 10.87 -11.59
CA VAL A 157 -2.28 11.95 -12.18
C VAL A 157 -2.19 11.78 -13.69
N ARG A 158 -2.67 12.76 -14.45
CA ARG A 158 -2.56 12.80 -15.91
C ARG A 158 -1.22 13.39 -16.33
N CYS A 159 -0.51 12.71 -17.21
CA CYS A 159 0.71 13.23 -17.82
C CYS A 159 0.71 12.90 -19.31
N ASP A 160 0.66 13.93 -20.16
CA ASP A 160 0.60 13.75 -21.62
C ASP A 160 1.97 13.36 -22.20
N SER A 161 3.07 13.61 -21.47
CA SER A 161 4.44 13.33 -21.91
C SER A 161 5.29 12.84 -20.75
N PRO A 162 5.13 11.58 -20.30
CA PRO A 162 5.79 11.04 -19.11
C PRO A 162 7.29 10.80 -19.32
N GLN A 163 7.78 10.85 -20.55
CA GLN A 163 9.17 10.58 -20.91
C GLN A 163 9.81 11.81 -21.57
N VAL A 164 11.00 12.17 -21.11
CA VAL A 164 11.79 13.26 -21.69
C VAL A 164 13.23 12.83 -21.89
N SER A 165 13.78 13.18 -23.07
CA SER A 165 15.19 13.03 -23.37
C SER A 165 15.94 14.31 -23.05
N LEU A 166 17.08 14.20 -22.37
CA LEU A 166 17.99 15.32 -22.15
C LEU A 166 19.17 15.32 -23.12
N GLY A 167 19.32 14.29 -23.94
CA GLY A 167 20.46 14.14 -24.85
C GLY A 167 21.76 13.94 -24.09
N LEU A 168 22.73 14.84 -24.29
CA LEU A 168 24.11 14.71 -23.86
C LEU A 168 24.46 15.69 -22.71
N LEU A 169 25.23 15.20 -21.73
CA LEU A 169 25.63 15.92 -20.53
C LEU A 169 27.14 15.80 -20.28
N LYS A 170 27.84 16.91 -20.42
CA LYS A 170 29.30 16.99 -20.29
C LYS A 170 29.77 16.78 -18.84
N PRO A 171 31.01 16.29 -18.65
CA PRO A 171 31.63 16.18 -17.32
C PRO A 171 31.56 17.50 -16.54
N GLY A 172 31.19 17.44 -15.26
CA GLY A 172 31.11 18.59 -14.35
C GLY A 172 29.93 19.53 -14.61
N THR A 173 29.02 19.20 -15.52
CA THR A 173 27.84 20.04 -15.83
C THR A 173 26.56 19.47 -15.23
N SER A 174 25.53 20.32 -15.15
CA SER A 174 24.18 19.91 -14.78
C SER A 174 23.17 20.39 -15.82
N LYS A 175 22.07 19.65 -15.97
CA LYS A 175 20.96 20.02 -16.85
C LYS A 175 19.65 19.78 -16.12
N SER A 176 18.73 20.71 -16.31
CA SER A 176 17.40 20.64 -15.74
C SER A 176 16.36 20.34 -16.79
N VAL A 177 15.34 19.58 -16.41
CA VAL A 177 14.18 19.26 -17.24
C VAL A 177 12.93 19.29 -16.37
N SER A 178 11.81 19.71 -16.93
CA SER A 178 10.51 19.64 -16.26
C SER A 178 9.57 18.69 -16.99
N ILE A 179 8.80 17.91 -16.22
CA ILE A 179 7.72 17.07 -16.73
C ILE A 179 6.42 17.63 -16.20
N ALA A 180 5.54 18.07 -17.11
CA ALA A 180 4.23 18.61 -16.77
C ALA A 180 3.24 17.47 -16.49
N PHE A 181 2.40 17.66 -15.48
CA PHE A 181 1.36 16.73 -15.08
C PHE A 181 0.15 17.48 -14.51
N VAL A 182 -0.99 16.81 -14.38
CA VAL A 182 -2.21 17.34 -13.77
C VAL A 182 -2.71 16.34 -12.72
N PRO A 183 -2.74 16.70 -11.43
CA PRO A 183 -3.33 15.83 -10.41
C PRO A 183 -4.86 15.79 -10.57
N LEU A 184 -5.44 14.60 -10.53
CA LEU A 184 -6.87 14.35 -10.73
C LEU A 184 -7.61 13.93 -9.46
N CYS A 185 -6.89 13.64 -8.37
CA CYS A 185 -7.46 13.28 -7.07
C CYS A 185 -6.99 14.26 -5.98
N ALA A 186 -7.90 14.72 -5.12
CA ALA A 186 -7.56 15.57 -3.97
C ALA A 186 -7.08 14.76 -2.76
N GLY A 187 -6.37 15.43 -1.84
CA GLY A 187 -5.84 14.83 -0.61
C GLY A 187 -4.41 14.32 -0.78
N LYS A 188 -4.01 13.34 0.04
CA LYS A 188 -2.67 12.75 -0.02
C LYS A 188 -2.58 11.77 -1.19
N ALA A 189 -1.86 12.16 -2.24
CA ALA A 189 -1.66 11.34 -3.44
C ALA A 189 -0.19 10.94 -3.58
N ASP A 190 0.07 9.68 -3.92
CA ASP A 190 1.38 9.24 -4.36
C ASP A 190 1.65 9.83 -5.76
N MET A 191 2.80 10.46 -5.94
CA MET A 191 3.21 11.02 -7.22
C MET A 191 3.91 10.00 -8.12
N GLY A 192 4.05 8.75 -7.66
CA GLY A 192 4.53 7.62 -8.45
C GLY A 192 6.05 7.48 -8.44
N LEU A 193 6.57 6.83 -9.48
CA LEU A 193 7.98 6.43 -9.57
C LEU A 193 8.67 7.11 -10.75
N VAL A 194 9.99 7.28 -10.63
CA VAL A 194 10.84 7.79 -11.71
C VAL A 194 11.87 6.75 -12.08
N GLU A 195 11.91 6.40 -13.36
CA GLU A 195 12.95 5.58 -13.95
C GLU A 195 13.95 6.48 -14.69
N PHE A 196 15.23 6.21 -14.48
CA PHE A 196 16.30 6.99 -15.08
C PHE A 196 17.25 6.09 -15.85
N TYR A 197 17.47 6.44 -17.11
CA TYR A 197 18.31 5.70 -18.05
C TYR A 197 19.34 6.63 -18.65
N PHE A 198 20.55 6.13 -18.85
CA PHE A 198 21.61 6.87 -19.51
C PHE A 198 22.66 5.93 -20.09
N GLU A 199 23.42 6.43 -21.05
CA GLU A 199 24.54 5.71 -21.62
C GLU A 199 25.86 6.38 -21.24
N MET A 200 26.87 5.57 -20.91
CA MET A 200 28.21 6.08 -20.60
C MET A 200 29.24 5.11 -21.18
N LYS A 201 30.10 5.62 -22.08
CA LYS A 201 31.11 4.83 -22.81
C LYS A 201 30.53 3.65 -23.60
N GLY A 202 29.41 3.86 -24.30
CA GLY A 202 28.81 2.80 -25.12
C GLY A 202 28.06 1.72 -24.33
N LYS A 203 27.81 1.95 -23.03
CA LYS A 203 27.10 1.02 -22.14
C LYS A 203 25.89 1.70 -21.54
N GLU A 204 24.77 1.01 -21.58
CA GLU A 204 23.52 1.46 -20.96
C GLU A 204 23.54 1.20 -19.45
N PHE A 205 23.06 2.19 -18.71
CA PHE A 205 22.87 2.15 -17.28
C PHE A 205 21.44 2.55 -16.94
N ARG A 206 20.86 1.86 -15.95
CA ARG A 206 19.54 2.15 -15.40
C ARG A 206 19.68 2.35 -13.90
N LYS A 207 19.21 3.48 -13.39
CA LYS A 207 19.13 3.67 -11.93
C LYS A 207 17.93 2.94 -11.34
N GLU A 208 18.08 2.53 -10.09
CA GLU A 208 16.95 2.03 -9.32
C GLU A 208 15.84 3.09 -9.32
N PRO A 209 14.58 2.69 -9.60
CA PRO A 209 13.47 3.62 -9.56
C PRO A 209 13.33 4.25 -8.17
N PHE A 210 13.10 5.55 -8.13
CA PHE A 210 12.85 6.27 -6.88
C PHE A 210 11.45 6.86 -6.87
N SER A 211 10.84 6.93 -5.68
CA SER A 211 9.51 7.51 -5.50
C SER A 211 9.58 9.03 -5.44
N LEU A 212 8.61 9.68 -6.08
CA LEU A 212 8.34 11.11 -5.93
C LEU A 212 7.70 11.45 -4.58
N GLY A 213 7.29 10.44 -3.83
CA GLY A 213 6.68 10.55 -2.52
C GLY A 213 5.19 10.87 -2.56
N THR A 214 4.59 10.94 -1.38
CA THR A 214 3.21 11.35 -1.19
C THR A 214 3.13 12.85 -0.96
N HIS A 215 2.27 13.52 -1.72
CA HIS A 215 2.05 14.97 -1.62
C HIS A 215 0.59 15.29 -1.42
N GLU A 216 0.33 16.42 -0.78
CA GLU A 216 -1.02 16.93 -0.56
C GLU A 216 -1.48 17.75 -1.78
N VAL A 217 -2.53 17.27 -2.44
CA VAL A 217 -3.22 17.96 -3.52
C VAL A 217 -4.42 18.68 -2.93
N SER A 218 -4.37 20.01 -2.91
CA SER A 218 -5.46 20.84 -2.45
C SER A 218 -6.57 20.95 -3.51
N CYS A 219 -7.80 21.10 -3.04
CA CYS A 219 -8.94 21.48 -3.86
C CYS A 219 -9.47 22.82 -3.33
N SER A 220 -8.67 23.88 -3.48
CA SER A 220 -8.99 25.19 -2.87
C SER A 220 -10.24 25.84 -3.46
N TYR A 221 -10.59 25.47 -4.69
CA TYR A 221 -11.69 26.08 -5.42
C TYR A 221 -13.05 25.41 -5.23
N LEU A 222 -13.13 24.23 -4.61
CA LEU A 222 -14.40 23.60 -4.26
C LEU A 222 -14.46 23.46 -2.75
N ASP A 223 -15.17 24.39 -2.11
CA ASP A 223 -15.43 24.33 -0.69
C ASP A 223 -16.63 23.41 -0.44
N ILE A 224 -16.46 22.47 0.47
CA ILE A 224 -17.39 21.39 0.77
C ILE A 224 -17.72 21.48 2.25
N SER A 225 -18.97 21.77 2.56
CA SER A 225 -19.49 21.72 3.92
C SER A 225 -20.62 20.71 4.01
N THR A 226 -20.68 20.01 5.15
CA THR A 226 -21.70 19.00 5.43
C THR A 226 -22.44 19.39 6.70
N GLU A 227 -23.75 19.44 6.62
CA GLU A 227 -24.62 19.69 7.77
C GLU A 227 -25.41 18.42 8.03
N VAL A 228 -24.94 17.65 9.02
CA VAL A 228 -25.61 16.46 9.52
C VAL A 228 -26.17 16.79 10.90
N PRO A 229 -27.45 16.48 11.18
CA PRO A 229 -28.00 16.66 12.53
C PRO A 229 -27.23 15.84 13.58
N ASP A 230 -26.87 16.47 14.70
CA ASP A 230 -26.08 15.85 15.79
C ASP A 230 -26.72 14.56 16.35
N THR A 231 -28.05 14.46 16.26
CA THR A 231 -28.81 13.30 16.68
C THR A 231 -29.77 12.86 15.59
N LEU A 232 -29.63 11.60 15.17
CA LEU A 232 -30.53 10.95 14.22
C LEU A 232 -31.65 10.24 14.98
N LYS A 233 -32.85 10.15 14.40
CA LYS A 233 -33.98 9.44 15.01
C LYS A 233 -34.11 8.03 14.44
N PHE A 234 -34.09 7.01 15.30
CA PHE A 234 -34.22 5.61 14.88
C PHE A 234 -35.48 5.38 14.03
N GLY A 235 -35.32 4.78 12.85
CA GLY A 235 -36.42 4.44 11.94
C GLY A 235 -37.03 5.64 11.21
N HIS A 236 -36.52 6.86 11.36
CA HIS A 236 -37.05 8.05 10.71
C HIS A 236 -36.11 8.64 9.67
N ALA A 237 -36.70 9.07 8.55
CA ALA A 237 -36.01 9.87 7.54
C ALA A 237 -35.55 11.19 8.16
N THR A 238 -34.24 11.38 8.19
CA THR A 238 -33.59 12.60 8.67
C THR A 238 -32.82 13.19 7.50
N PRO A 239 -33.11 14.44 7.07
CA PRO A 239 -32.35 15.07 6.01
C PRO A 239 -30.96 15.49 6.52
N PHE A 240 -29.94 15.31 5.68
CA PHE A 240 -28.65 15.96 5.83
C PHE A 240 -28.30 16.70 4.54
N TYR A 241 -27.44 17.71 4.65
CA TYR A 241 -27.11 18.59 3.53
C TYR A 241 -25.63 18.53 3.18
N ILE A 242 -25.34 18.48 1.87
CA ILE A 242 -23.99 18.67 1.33
C ILE A 242 -24.01 19.97 0.54
N THR A 243 -23.26 20.96 1.02
CA THR A 243 -23.15 22.27 0.38
C THR A 243 -21.81 22.38 -0.34
N LEU A 244 -21.88 22.67 -1.62
CA LEU A 244 -20.76 22.81 -2.54
C LEU A 244 -20.67 24.27 -3.00
N LYS A 245 -19.54 24.91 -2.75
CA LYS A 245 -19.28 26.28 -3.18
C LYS A 245 -18.09 26.33 -4.12
N ASN A 246 -18.33 26.81 -5.34
CA ASN A 246 -17.27 27.01 -6.32
C ASN A 246 -16.60 28.36 -6.10
N ASN A 247 -15.41 28.35 -5.51
CA ASN A 247 -14.56 29.53 -5.31
C ASN A 247 -13.64 29.83 -6.52
N SER A 248 -13.65 29.02 -7.59
CA SER A 248 -12.87 29.33 -8.79
C SER A 248 -13.53 30.40 -9.67
N GLN A 249 -12.74 30.91 -10.61
CA GLN A 249 -13.19 31.77 -11.71
C GLN A 249 -13.77 30.96 -12.90
N MET A 250 -13.77 29.63 -12.85
CA MET A 250 -14.25 28.77 -13.93
C MET A 250 -15.50 27.98 -13.50
N ALA A 251 -16.34 27.60 -14.47
CA ALA A 251 -17.46 26.73 -14.17
C ALA A 251 -16.98 25.29 -13.94
N LEU A 252 -17.49 24.64 -12.89
CA LEU A 252 -17.31 23.21 -12.67
C LEU A 252 -18.46 22.48 -13.36
N THR A 253 -18.15 21.51 -14.21
CA THR A 253 -19.15 20.82 -15.04
C THR A 253 -19.20 19.32 -14.74
N GLY A 254 -20.26 18.63 -15.15
CA GLY A 254 -20.38 17.17 -14.95
C GLY A 254 -20.31 16.73 -13.48
N LEU A 255 -20.82 17.55 -12.56
CA LEU A 255 -20.67 17.31 -11.14
C LEU A 255 -21.59 16.18 -10.68
N ASN A 256 -21.00 15.13 -10.12
CA ASN A 256 -21.67 13.93 -9.66
C ASN A 256 -21.23 13.63 -8.23
N VAL A 257 -22.17 13.69 -7.30
CA VAL A 257 -21.95 13.33 -5.90
C VAL A 257 -22.49 11.93 -5.69
N LYS A 258 -21.63 11.00 -5.27
CA LYS A 258 -22.00 9.62 -4.97
C LYS A 258 -21.77 9.34 -3.48
N CYS A 259 -22.84 8.97 -2.80
CA CYS A 259 -22.85 8.65 -1.38
C CYS A 259 -22.79 7.13 -1.18
N PHE A 260 -22.06 6.73 -0.14
CA PHE A 260 -21.87 5.35 0.27
C PHE A 260 -22.25 5.26 1.74
N PHE A 261 -23.42 4.70 2.02
CA PHE A 261 -23.96 4.58 3.37
C PHE A 261 -23.51 3.29 4.04
N SER A 262 -23.33 3.34 5.37
CA SER A 262 -22.93 2.17 6.15
C SER A 262 -24.07 1.15 6.31
N LYS A 263 -23.74 -0.06 6.76
CA LYS A 263 -24.75 -1.08 7.08
C LYS A 263 -25.60 -0.58 8.26
N GLY A 264 -26.93 -0.58 8.06
CA GLY A 264 -27.85 -0.11 9.09
C GLY A 264 -28.34 1.33 8.89
N ILE A 265 -28.00 1.95 7.75
CA ILE A 265 -28.56 3.23 7.33
C ILE A 265 -29.34 3.01 6.03
N GLY A 266 -30.67 3.11 6.09
CA GLY A 266 -31.52 3.25 4.91
C GLY A 266 -31.37 4.65 4.30
N PHE A 267 -31.60 4.78 3.00
CA PHE A 267 -31.44 6.05 2.29
C PHE A 267 -32.40 6.12 1.09
N ASP A 268 -32.75 7.33 0.68
CA ASP A 268 -33.62 7.58 -0.49
C ASP A 268 -32.87 7.51 -1.82
N SER A 269 -31.63 7.99 -1.84
CA SER A 269 -30.81 8.17 -3.03
C SER A 269 -29.33 7.98 -2.69
N SER A 270 -28.58 7.32 -3.58
CA SER A 270 -27.13 7.10 -3.41
C SER A 270 -26.26 8.01 -4.27
N GLY A 271 -26.86 8.91 -5.05
CA GLY A 271 -26.12 9.92 -5.78
C GLY A 271 -26.98 10.90 -6.55
N PHE A 272 -26.37 12.03 -6.87
CA PHE A 272 -26.99 13.11 -7.63
C PHE A 272 -26.05 13.57 -8.75
N MET A 273 -26.60 13.66 -9.96
CA MET A 273 -25.98 14.42 -11.03
C MET A 273 -26.50 15.85 -10.95
N LEU A 274 -25.59 16.78 -10.70
CA LEU A 274 -25.86 18.20 -10.62
C LEU A 274 -25.58 18.86 -11.97
N ALA A 275 -26.37 19.89 -12.29
CA ALA A 275 -26.02 20.84 -13.34
C ALA A 275 -24.74 21.60 -12.96
N ASN A 276 -24.12 22.25 -13.96
CA ASN A 276 -22.87 22.99 -13.79
C ASN A 276 -22.95 24.00 -12.63
N ILE A 277 -21.87 24.09 -11.85
CA ILE A 277 -21.70 25.08 -10.77
C ILE A 277 -20.86 26.23 -11.31
N GLY A 278 -21.50 27.38 -11.56
CA GLY A 278 -20.83 28.57 -12.05
C GLY A 278 -19.86 29.17 -11.02
N PRO A 279 -18.95 30.07 -11.44
CA PRO A 279 -18.04 30.79 -10.56
C PRO A 279 -18.78 31.48 -9.41
N GLY A 280 -18.30 31.34 -8.17
CA GLY A 280 -18.87 31.93 -6.96
C GLY A 280 -20.22 31.35 -6.51
N SER A 281 -20.80 30.40 -7.26
CA SER A 281 -22.11 29.85 -6.94
C SER A 281 -22.05 28.77 -5.86
N VAL A 282 -23.15 28.64 -5.12
CA VAL A 282 -23.35 27.65 -4.06
C VAL A 282 -24.48 26.71 -4.47
N ARG A 283 -24.29 25.41 -4.28
CA ARG A 283 -25.31 24.38 -4.45
C ARG A 283 -25.42 23.56 -3.18
N SER A 284 -26.63 23.37 -2.69
CA SER A 284 -26.90 22.47 -1.55
C SER A 284 -27.71 21.27 -2.04
N LEU A 285 -27.25 20.08 -1.68
CA LEU A 285 -27.91 18.81 -1.91
C LEU A 285 -28.53 18.33 -0.60
N SER A 286 -29.74 17.79 -0.66
CA SER A 286 -30.41 17.19 0.50
C SER A 286 -30.58 15.69 0.28
N PHE A 287 -30.24 14.91 1.28
CA PHE A 287 -30.35 13.45 1.29
C PHE A 287 -31.10 13.03 2.54
N ASN A 288 -32.01 12.06 2.43
CA ASN A 288 -32.68 11.51 3.61
C ASN A 288 -32.05 10.18 4.01
N VAL A 289 -31.68 10.07 5.29
CA VAL A 289 -31.17 8.83 5.90
C VAL A 289 -32.12 8.32 6.97
N VAL A 290 -32.27 7.00 7.03
CA VAL A 290 -33.14 6.29 7.98
C VAL A 290 -32.26 5.30 8.77
N PRO A 291 -31.82 5.66 9.98
CA PRO A 291 -31.03 4.73 10.79
C PRO A 291 -31.88 3.54 11.26
N THR A 292 -31.35 2.33 11.10
CA THR A 292 -31.98 1.07 11.50
C THR A 292 -31.16 0.32 12.56
N THR A 293 -30.05 0.89 13.02
CA THR A 293 -29.22 0.38 14.13
C THR A 293 -29.41 1.24 15.38
N LEU A 294 -29.12 0.68 16.55
CA LEU A 294 -29.27 1.38 17.83
C LEU A 294 -27.98 2.10 18.24
N HIS A 295 -28.11 3.10 19.11
CA HIS A 295 -27.03 3.86 19.77
C HIS A 295 -26.18 4.79 18.89
N GLU A 296 -25.31 4.25 18.05
CA GLU A 296 -24.36 5.03 17.25
C GLU A 296 -24.17 4.36 15.90
N ALA A 297 -24.18 5.15 14.83
CA ALA A 297 -23.84 4.66 13.50
C ALA A 297 -22.95 5.66 12.77
N SER A 298 -22.00 5.15 12.01
CA SER A 298 -21.37 5.93 10.94
C SER A 298 -22.39 6.10 9.84
N ILE A 299 -22.63 7.31 9.35
CA ILE A 299 -23.55 7.48 8.21
C ILE A 299 -22.90 6.89 6.95
N GLY A 300 -21.60 7.06 6.80
CA GLY A 300 -20.82 6.60 5.67
C GLY A 300 -19.93 7.73 5.12
N TYR A 301 -19.70 7.74 3.83
CA TYR A 301 -18.88 8.75 3.16
C TYR A 301 -19.46 9.09 1.79
N PHE A 302 -18.96 10.15 1.17
CA PHE A 302 -19.29 10.48 -0.21
C PHE A 302 -18.06 10.87 -1.02
N ASN A 303 -18.21 10.75 -2.33
CA ASN A 303 -17.22 11.11 -3.34
C ASN A 303 -17.85 12.08 -4.32
N ILE A 304 -17.07 13.06 -4.79
CA ILE A 304 -17.47 14.01 -5.81
C ILE A 304 -16.60 13.79 -7.05
N ARG A 305 -17.24 13.63 -8.21
CA ARG A 305 -16.60 13.71 -9.52
C ARG A 305 -17.06 14.96 -10.23
N PHE A 306 -16.18 15.65 -10.93
CA PHE A 306 -16.54 16.81 -11.74
C PHE A 306 -15.44 17.07 -12.76
N HIS A 307 -15.72 17.90 -13.76
CA HIS A 307 -14.73 18.39 -14.71
C HIS A 307 -14.30 19.82 -14.36
N ALA A 308 -12.99 20.02 -14.24
CA ALA A 308 -12.34 21.31 -14.10
C ALA A 308 -11.28 21.47 -15.19
N ASN A 309 -11.35 22.56 -15.96
CA ASN A 309 -10.43 22.82 -17.07
C ASN A 309 -10.29 21.64 -18.06
N GLY A 310 -11.40 20.94 -18.34
CA GLY A 310 -11.43 19.76 -19.21
C GLY A 310 -10.91 18.45 -18.59
N ASN A 311 -10.48 18.45 -17.33
CA ASN A 311 -10.00 17.26 -16.61
C ASN A 311 -11.08 16.71 -15.68
N GLU A 312 -11.32 15.39 -15.69
CA GLU A 312 -12.11 14.72 -14.66
C GLU A 312 -11.35 14.68 -13.33
N CYS A 313 -11.90 15.36 -12.34
CA CYS A 313 -11.36 15.54 -11.01
C CYS A 313 -12.21 14.77 -10.00
N TYR A 314 -11.55 14.28 -8.96
CA TYR A 314 -12.13 13.46 -7.92
C TYR A 314 -11.79 14.01 -6.54
N VAL A 315 -12.81 14.18 -5.69
CA VAL A 315 -12.67 14.58 -4.30
C VAL A 315 -13.36 13.54 -3.42
N GLY A 316 -12.62 12.97 -2.47
CA GLY A 316 -13.14 11.99 -1.50
C GLY A 316 -12.17 10.84 -1.23
N PRO A 317 -12.50 9.95 -0.28
CA PRO A 317 -13.74 9.92 0.49
C PRO A 317 -13.84 11.04 1.53
N VAL A 318 -14.99 11.71 1.59
CA VAL A 318 -15.33 12.66 2.66
C VAL A 318 -16.23 11.94 3.66
N ASP A 319 -15.72 11.72 4.86
CA ASP A 319 -16.44 11.02 5.94
C ASP A 319 -17.55 11.91 6.51
N LEU A 320 -18.75 11.35 6.64
CA LEU A 320 -19.90 12.01 7.28
C LEU A 320 -19.88 11.84 8.80
N GLY A 321 -18.95 11.05 9.32
CA GLY A 321 -18.73 10.85 10.74
C GLY A 321 -19.71 9.88 11.39
N LYS A 322 -19.57 9.75 12.71
CA LYS A 322 -20.46 8.94 13.55
C LYS A 322 -21.43 9.83 14.30
N HIS A 323 -22.67 9.38 14.35
CA HIS A 323 -23.78 10.15 14.94
C HIS A 323 -24.55 9.29 15.93
N LYS A 324 -25.02 9.94 17.00
CA LYS A 324 -25.86 9.27 18.01
C LYS A 324 -27.27 9.09 17.46
N ILE A 325 -27.80 7.89 17.64
CA ILE A 325 -29.15 7.54 17.24
C ILE A 325 -30.02 7.56 18.49
N ARG A 326 -30.98 8.48 18.52
CA ARG A 326 -32.00 8.56 19.55
C ARG A 326 -32.99 7.42 19.34
N VAL A 327 -32.98 6.48 20.28
CA VAL A 327 -33.93 5.37 20.36
C VAL A 327 -35.21 5.88 21.03
N PRO A 328 -36.41 5.40 20.60
CA PRO A 328 -37.65 5.74 21.28
C PRO A 328 -37.62 5.35 22.75
N GLU A 329 -38.03 6.28 23.60
CA GLU A 329 -38.08 6.08 25.04
C GLU A 329 -39.41 5.42 25.43
N LEU A 330 -39.31 4.18 25.90
CA LEU A 330 -40.41 3.37 26.37
C LEU A 330 -40.20 3.05 27.84
N ASP A 331 -41.08 3.52 28.71
CA ASP A 331 -41.08 3.16 30.12
C ASP A 331 -42.12 2.06 30.39
N VAL A 332 -41.74 1.09 31.22
CA VAL A 332 -42.58 -0.07 31.55
C VAL A 332 -42.53 -0.27 33.06
N LYS A 333 -43.67 -0.04 33.70
CA LYS A 333 -43.87 -0.19 35.14
C LYS A 333 -44.64 -1.47 35.41
N LEU A 334 -44.09 -2.31 36.29
CA LEU A 334 -44.74 -3.54 36.74
C LEU A 334 -45.41 -3.28 38.10
N ASN A 335 -46.66 -3.69 38.19
CA ASN A 335 -47.41 -3.78 39.43
C ASN A 335 -47.59 -5.26 39.77
N VAL A 336 -46.63 -5.79 40.52
CA VAL A 336 -46.61 -7.20 40.94
C VAL A 336 -47.26 -7.29 42.33
N PRO A 337 -48.25 -8.17 42.55
CA PRO A 337 -48.84 -8.37 43.87
C PRO A 337 -47.79 -8.76 44.92
N ASP A 338 -47.94 -8.24 46.15
CA ASP A 338 -47.02 -8.52 47.26
C ASP A 338 -47.01 -9.99 47.70
N ASN A 339 -48.16 -10.66 47.53
CA ASN A 339 -48.35 -12.05 47.94
C ASN A 339 -48.96 -12.85 46.81
N PHE A 340 -48.40 -14.05 46.62
CA PHE A 340 -48.96 -15.07 45.76
C PHE A 340 -49.39 -16.25 46.62
N TYR A 341 -50.44 -16.96 46.19
CA TYR A 341 -50.93 -18.14 46.88
C TYR A 341 -50.87 -19.34 45.95
N LYS A 342 -50.50 -20.50 46.49
CA LYS A 342 -50.42 -21.73 45.71
C LYS A 342 -51.78 -22.05 45.07
N GLU A 343 -51.76 -22.35 43.78
CA GLU A 343 -52.93 -22.72 42.95
C GLU A 343 -53.99 -21.61 42.82
N VAL A 344 -53.75 -20.40 43.33
CA VAL A 344 -54.65 -19.25 43.21
C VAL A 344 -54.19 -18.34 42.06
N PRO A 345 -55.08 -17.97 41.12
CA PRO A 345 -54.75 -16.99 40.09
C PRO A 345 -54.38 -15.63 40.70
N ALA A 346 -53.30 -15.04 40.20
CA ALA A 346 -52.85 -13.70 40.51
C ALA A 346 -52.67 -12.90 39.22
N THR A 347 -52.83 -11.59 39.30
CA THR A 347 -52.74 -10.70 38.15
C THR A 347 -51.56 -9.74 38.31
N ILE A 348 -50.64 -9.76 37.36
CA ILE A 348 -49.55 -8.78 37.26
C ILE A 348 -50.02 -7.65 36.35
N GLY A 349 -50.04 -6.42 36.87
CA GLY A 349 -50.34 -5.22 36.08
C GLY A 349 -49.09 -4.71 35.37
N ILE A 350 -49.21 -4.34 34.11
CA ILE A 350 -48.12 -3.77 33.31
C ILE A 350 -48.62 -2.45 32.73
N THR A 351 -47.97 -1.36 33.13
CA THR A 351 -48.22 -0.03 32.58
C THR A 351 -47.09 0.34 31.65
N VAL A 352 -47.42 0.72 30.43
CA VAL A 352 -46.48 1.12 29.39
C VAL A 352 -46.70 2.58 29.07
N GLU A 353 -45.65 3.38 29.16
CA GLU A 353 -45.67 4.81 28.86
C GLU A 353 -44.73 5.08 27.69
N ASN A 354 -45.27 5.67 26.62
CA ASN A 354 -44.48 6.08 25.47
C ASN A 354 -44.00 7.53 25.67
N HIS A 355 -42.75 7.70 26.10
CA HIS A 355 -42.13 9.02 26.23
C HIS A 355 -41.45 9.51 24.95
N SER A 356 -41.51 8.72 23.88
CA SER A 356 -41.02 9.15 22.57
C SER A 356 -42.00 10.09 21.88
N ASP A 357 -41.50 10.82 20.89
CA ASP A 357 -42.27 11.69 20.00
C ASP A 357 -42.94 10.91 18.85
N ILE A 358 -42.92 9.57 18.90
CA ILE A 358 -43.29 8.68 17.80
C ILE A 358 -44.29 7.62 18.30
N PRO A 359 -45.34 7.25 17.53
CA PRO A 359 -46.20 6.14 17.91
C PRO A 359 -45.43 4.81 17.91
N LEU A 360 -45.64 3.99 18.94
CA LEU A 360 -45.09 2.64 19.01
C LEU A 360 -46.16 1.65 18.59
N SER A 361 -45.82 0.76 17.67
CA SER A 361 -46.75 -0.23 17.11
C SER A 361 -46.33 -1.66 17.45
N ASN A 362 -47.24 -2.62 17.31
CA ASN A 362 -46.98 -4.05 17.53
C ASN A 362 -46.25 -4.36 18.84
N LEU A 363 -46.57 -3.63 19.91
CA LEU A 363 -45.88 -3.81 21.18
C LEU A 363 -46.30 -5.16 21.79
N ARG A 364 -45.33 -6.04 22.01
CA ARG A 364 -45.51 -7.40 22.48
C ARG A 364 -44.68 -7.66 23.72
N PHE A 365 -45.34 -8.29 24.67
CA PHE A 365 -44.71 -8.90 25.81
C PHE A 365 -44.64 -10.40 25.61
N THR A 366 -43.44 -10.94 25.74
CA THR A 366 -43.23 -12.39 25.76
C THR A 366 -42.66 -12.75 27.12
N ASN A 367 -43.42 -13.51 27.88
CA ASN A 367 -43.02 -13.93 29.22
C ASN A 367 -42.25 -15.24 29.16
N CYS A 368 -41.16 -15.30 29.93
CA CYS A 368 -40.42 -16.52 30.16
C CYS A 368 -40.54 -16.90 31.64
N PHE A 369 -41.74 -17.33 32.03
CA PHE A 369 -42.02 -17.81 33.39
C PHE A 369 -41.25 -19.09 33.71
N SER A 370 -40.95 -19.31 34.99
CA SER A 370 -40.44 -20.59 35.47
C SER A 370 -41.50 -21.69 35.30
N SER A 371 -41.07 -22.96 35.22
CA SER A 371 -41.97 -24.12 35.08
C SER A 371 -42.94 -24.31 36.25
N GLN A 372 -42.77 -23.53 37.31
CA GLN A 372 -43.58 -23.53 38.51
C GLN A 372 -44.77 -22.56 38.42
N ILE A 373 -44.91 -21.82 37.32
CA ILE A 373 -45.98 -20.85 37.09
C ILE A 373 -46.73 -21.24 35.82
N GLU A 374 -48.04 -21.35 35.95
CA GLU A 374 -48.95 -21.46 34.81
C GLU A 374 -49.37 -20.06 34.38
N CYS A 375 -49.36 -19.81 33.08
CA CYS A 375 -49.73 -18.51 32.50
C CYS A 375 -50.71 -18.74 31.36
N ASP A 376 -51.87 -18.08 31.44
CA ASP A 376 -52.96 -18.28 30.48
C ASP A 376 -52.58 -17.80 29.07
N SER A 377 -51.83 -16.69 28.98
CA SER A 377 -51.32 -16.15 27.72
C SER A 377 -49.87 -15.69 27.87
N PRO A 378 -48.89 -16.52 27.46
CA PRO A 378 -47.47 -16.16 27.62
C PRO A 378 -47.06 -14.98 26.73
N VAL A 379 -47.85 -14.70 25.69
CA VAL A 379 -47.67 -13.54 24.80
C VAL A 379 -48.85 -12.59 24.97
N VAL A 380 -48.56 -11.32 25.23
CA VAL A 380 -49.57 -10.24 25.31
C VAL A 380 -49.23 -9.19 24.27
N SER A 381 -50.19 -8.85 23.42
CA SER A 381 -50.04 -7.77 22.42
C SER A 381 -50.79 -6.53 22.90
N ILE A 382 -50.15 -5.37 22.83
CA ILE A 382 -50.75 -4.08 23.16
C ILE A 382 -51.05 -3.35 21.85
N PRO A 383 -52.24 -2.73 21.71
CA PRO A 383 -52.51 -1.80 20.62
C PRO A 383 -51.50 -0.65 20.60
N ASP A 384 -51.42 0.02 19.44
CA ASP A 384 -50.49 1.13 19.24
C ASP A 384 -50.61 2.21 20.33
N ILE A 385 -49.46 2.72 20.76
CA ILE A 385 -49.33 3.72 21.81
C ILE A 385 -48.85 5.03 21.18
N SER A 386 -49.73 6.03 21.12
CA SER A 386 -49.40 7.37 20.63
C SER A 386 -48.32 8.05 21.50
N PRO A 387 -47.59 9.06 20.96
CA PRO A 387 -46.64 9.84 21.73
C PRO A 387 -47.24 10.41 23.03
N GLY A 388 -46.53 10.25 24.15
CA GLY A 388 -46.98 10.71 25.48
C GLY A 388 -48.15 9.93 26.08
N ALA A 389 -48.69 8.93 25.39
CA ALA A 389 -49.79 8.12 25.88
C ALA A 389 -49.31 6.94 26.74
N SER A 390 -50.21 6.43 27.57
CA SER A 390 -49.98 5.23 28.36
C SER A 390 -51.03 4.16 28.08
N ARG A 391 -50.64 2.90 28.28
CA ARG A 391 -51.53 1.73 28.21
C ARG A 391 -51.30 0.83 29.41
N TYR A 392 -52.40 0.28 29.91
CA TYR A 392 -52.38 -0.73 30.96
C TYR A 392 -52.82 -2.07 30.38
N VAL A 393 -52.07 -3.12 30.68
CA VAL A 393 -52.46 -4.51 30.42
C VAL A 393 -52.19 -5.35 31.65
N SER A 394 -52.85 -6.50 31.72
CA SER A 394 -52.75 -7.42 32.85
C SER A 394 -52.41 -8.82 32.40
N LEU A 395 -51.60 -9.51 33.19
CA LEU A 395 -51.15 -10.87 32.94
C LEU A 395 -51.63 -11.79 34.07
N SER A 396 -52.44 -12.79 33.73
CA SER A 396 -52.95 -13.77 34.68
C SER A 396 -51.96 -14.93 34.81
N ILE A 397 -51.54 -15.20 36.04
CA ILE A 397 -50.63 -16.29 36.39
C ILE A 397 -51.17 -17.12 37.55
N ARG A 398 -50.79 -18.39 37.63
CA ARG A 398 -51.13 -19.29 38.72
C ARG A 398 -49.88 -20.06 39.17
N PRO A 399 -49.37 -19.83 40.38
CA PRO A 399 -48.27 -20.61 40.92
C PRO A 399 -48.70 -22.06 41.21
N ARG A 400 -47.91 -23.04 40.79
CA ARG A 400 -48.18 -24.47 41.01
C ARG A 400 -47.59 -25.00 42.30
N THR A 401 -46.50 -24.40 42.77
CA THR A 401 -45.80 -24.80 43.99
C THR A 401 -45.77 -23.64 44.98
N GLY A 402 -45.68 -23.96 46.29
CA GLY A 402 -45.40 -22.96 47.33
C GLY A 402 -43.89 -22.72 47.49
N GLY A 403 -43.53 -21.71 48.28
CA GLY A 403 -42.13 -21.35 48.54
C GLY A 403 -41.66 -20.13 47.74
N ASN A 404 -40.35 -19.91 47.65
CA ASN A 404 -39.78 -18.80 46.90
C ASN A 404 -39.65 -19.17 45.42
N ILE A 405 -40.34 -18.45 44.54
CA ILE A 405 -40.35 -18.72 43.10
C ILE A 405 -39.87 -17.49 42.35
N ASP A 406 -38.97 -17.72 41.40
CA ASP A 406 -38.59 -16.73 40.41
C ASP A 406 -39.67 -16.63 39.33
N LEU A 407 -40.25 -15.44 39.18
CA LEU A 407 -41.22 -15.16 38.13
C LEU A 407 -40.56 -15.07 36.75
N GLY A 408 -39.23 -14.97 36.67
CA GLY A 408 -38.47 -14.90 35.42
C GLY A 408 -38.41 -13.49 34.83
N ASN A 409 -38.34 -13.43 33.49
CA ASN A 409 -38.13 -12.17 32.77
C ASN A 409 -39.29 -11.85 31.82
N LEU A 410 -39.61 -10.56 31.73
CA LEU A 410 -40.53 -9.98 30.76
C LEU A 410 -39.72 -9.45 29.57
N ASN A 411 -39.80 -10.15 28.42
CA ASN A 411 -39.20 -9.67 27.18
C ASN A 411 -40.17 -8.71 26.48
N ILE A 412 -39.64 -7.60 25.99
CA ILE A 412 -40.45 -6.51 25.41
C ILE A 412 -39.94 -6.23 24.00
N SER A 413 -40.83 -6.33 23.02
CA SER A 413 -40.55 -5.95 21.64
C SER A 413 -41.61 -4.98 21.12
N PHE A 414 -41.23 -4.06 20.25
CA PHE A 414 -42.14 -3.09 19.64
C PHE A 414 -41.60 -2.64 18.29
N ASP A 415 -42.47 -2.22 17.40
CA ASP A 415 -42.10 -1.77 16.07
C ASP A 415 -42.12 -0.24 15.96
N VAL A 416 -41.06 0.29 15.35
CA VAL A 416 -40.89 1.71 15.01
C VAL A 416 -40.77 1.81 13.49
N ASN A 417 -41.79 2.33 12.83
CA ASN A 417 -41.88 2.41 11.36
C ASN A 417 -41.57 1.07 10.66
N GLY A 418 -42.05 -0.05 11.22
CA GLY A 418 -41.84 -1.39 10.69
C GLY A 418 -40.51 -2.05 11.05
N ILE A 419 -39.67 -1.40 11.87
CA ILE A 419 -38.44 -2.00 12.41
C ILE A 419 -38.71 -2.49 13.83
N THR A 420 -38.55 -3.79 14.08
CA THR A 420 -38.71 -4.39 15.41
C THR A 420 -37.53 -4.05 16.32
N CYS A 421 -37.84 -3.40 17.43
CA CYS A 421 -36.95 -3.09 18.52
C CYS A 421 -37.18 -4.06 19.69
N HIS A 422 -36.12 -4.30 20.46
CA HIS A 422 -36.19 -5.03 21.72
C HIS A 422 -35.69 -4.12 22.84
N LYS A 423 -36.49 -3.99 23.90
CA LYS A 423 -36.02 -3.38 25.16
C LYS A 423 -35.35 -4.47 25.99
N GLU A 424 -34.40 -4.07 26.84
CA GLU A 424 -33.79 -4.97 27.80
C GLU A 424 -34.88 -5.70 28.63
N PRO A 425 -34.75 -7.02 28.83
CA PRO A 425 -35.71 -7.78 29.62
C PRO A 425 -35.83 -7.24 31.04
N ILE A 426 -37.06 -7.15 31.56
CA ILE A 426 -37.30 -6.72 32.94
C ILE A 426 -37.43 -7.97 33.81
N ALA A 427 -36.55 -8.10 34.81
CA ALA A 427 -36.65 -9.16 35.80
C ALA A 427 -37.87 -8.93 36.70
N MET A 428 -38.76 -9.91 36.79
CA MET A 428 -39.94 -9.85 37.66
C MET A 428 -39.61 -10.19 39.11
N GLY A 429 -38.45 -10.81 39.36
CA GLY A 429 -37.91 -11.08 40.68
C GLY A 429 -38.43 -12.36 41.35
N ILE A 430 -37.95 -12.58 42.56
CA ILE A 430 -38.28 -13.75 43.39
C ILE A 430 -39.37 -13.35 44.39
N HIS A 431 -40.46 -14.12 44.40
CA HIS A 431 -41.62 -13.86 45.25
C HIS A 431 -41.93 -15.07 46.12
N LYS A 432 -42.37 -14.80 47.35
CA LYS A 432 -42.79 -15.86 48.28
C LYS A 432 -44.24 -16.23 48.00
N ILE A 433 -44.49 -17.50 47.71
CA ILE A 433 -45.82 -18.06 47.54
C ILE A 433 -46.23 -18.78 48.82
N LEU A 434 -47.35 -18.33 49.36
CA LEU A 434 -47.98 -18.78 50.59
C LEU A 434 -48.91 -19.99 50.36
#